data_AF-A0A803TE64-F1
#
_entry.id   AF-A0A803TE64-F1
#
_cell.length_a   1.000
_cell.length_b   1.000
_cell.length_c   1.000
_cell.angle_alpha   90.00
_cell.angle_beta   90.00
_cell.angle_gamma   90.00
#
_symmetry.space_group_name_H-M   'P 1'
#
loop_
_entity.id
_entity.type
_entity.pdbx_description
1 polymer ?
#
loop_
_entity_poly.entity_id
_entity_poly.type
_entity_poly.pdbx_seq_one_letter_code
_entity_poly.pdbx_strand_id
1 'polypeptide(L)'
;MQTIGFLLLLLGLFAFGAELALTHGQPEFCHLPPDPGPCKAYMPRYFYNPKSNKCEEFIYGGCRGNKNNFETFKSCHYTCVEKPGTCPKTSPELMTICLVSCGSDWECPEKAKCCSYGCRVLCANP
;
A
#
# COMPACT_ATOMS: atom_id res chain seq x y z
N MET A 1 -38.82 -21.04 17.04
CA MET A 1 -37.38 -21.19 17.35
C MET A 1 -36.48 -21.28 16.11
N GLN A 2 -36.97 -21.70 14.93
CA GLN A 2 -36.14 -21.74 13.70
C GLN A 2 -35.93 -20.38 13.00
N THR A 3 -36.81 -19.40 13.18
CA THR A 3 -36.72 -18.10 12.47
C THR A 3 -35.64 -17.15 13.03
N ILE A 4 -35.34 -17.26 14.33
CA ILE A 4 -34.31 -16.43 15.00
C ILE A 4 -32.90 -16.90 14.59
N GLY A 5 -32.70 -18.20 14.37
CA GLY A 5 -31.42 -18.76 13.92
C GLY A 5 -31.01 -18.31 12.52
N PHE A 6 -31.97 -18.20 11.60
CA PHE A 6 -31.72 -17.68 10.24
C PHE A 6 -31.39 -16.19 10.24
N LEU A 7 -32.00 -15.39 11.12
CA LEU A 7 -31.72 -13.96 11.23
C LEU A 7 -30.30 -13.71 11.76
N LEU A 8 -29.84 -14.51 12.73
CA LEU A 8 -28.47 -14.43 13.27
C LEU A 8 -27.42 -14.90 12.25
N LEU A 9 -27.72 -15.92 11.44
CA LEU A 9 -26.84 -16.38 10.35
C LEU A 9 -26.69 -15.33 9.25
N LEU A 10 -27.77 -14.64 8.89
CA LEU A 10 -27.75 -13.57 7.89
C LEU A 10 -26.96 -12.34 8.38
N LEU A 11 -27.11 -11.94 9.64
CA LEU A 11 -26.30 -10.87 10.24
C LEU A 11 -24.81 -11.23 10.32
N GLY A 12 -24.48 -12.52 10.51
CA GLY A 12 -23.11 -13.01 10.42
C GLY A 12 -22.51 -12.88 9.02
N LEU A 13 -23.25 -13.23 7.97
CA LEU A 13 -22.79 -13.10 6.57
C LEU A 13 -22.56 -11.64 6.15
N PHE A 14 -23.36 -10.69 6.64
CA PHE A 14 -23.14 -9.26 6.41
C PHE A 14 -21.93 -8.71 7.18
N ALA A 15 -21.56 -9.30 8.32
CA ALA A 15 -20.37 -8.90 9.08
C ALA A 15 -19.06 -9.43 8.47
N PHE A 16 -19.05 -10.63 7.88
CA PHE A 16 -17.86 -11.18 7.22
C PHE A 16 -17.59 -10.63 5.81
N GLY A 17 -18.59 -10.02 5.17
CA GLY A 17 -18.44 -9.47 3.80
C GLY A 17 -17.77 -8.10 3.74
N ALA A 18 -17.69 -7.37 4.86
CA ALA A 18 -17.21 -5.98 4.88
C ALA A 18 -15.70 -5.83 5.14
N GLU A 19 -15.00 -6.87 5.58
CA GLU A 19 -13.56 -6.79 5.93
C GLU A 19 -12.60 -7.03 4.77
N LEU A 20 -13.07 -7.44 3.59
CA LEU A 20 -12.22 -7.68 2.42
C LEU A 20 -12.16 -6.49 1.44
N ALA A 21 -12.68 -5.32 1.83
CA ALA A 21 -12.60 -4.13 1.02
C ALA A 21 -11.27 -3.39 1.24
N LEU A 22 -10.41 -3.49 0.22
CA LEU A 22 -9.37 -2.52 -0.19
C LEU A 22 -7.97 -2.62 0.45
N THR A 23 -7.16 -3.59 0.02
CA THR A 23 -5.72 -3.34 -0.18
C THR A 23 -5.43 -3.36 -1.68
N HIS A 24 -5.69 -2.23 -2.34
CA HIS A 24 -5.34 -2.08 -3.74
C HIS A 24 -3.84 -1.75 -3.84
N GLY A 25 -3.00 -2.79 -3.81
CA GLY A 25 -1.60 -2.70 -4.28
C GLY A 25 -0.51 -2.48 -3.23
N GLN A 26 -0.82 -2.30 -1.94
CA GLN A 26 0.21 -2.18 -0.90
C GLN A 26 0.70 -3.57 -0.41
N PRO A 27 2.02 -3.81 -0.28
CA PRO A 27 2.52 -5.09 0.24
C PRO A 27 2.08 -5.38 1.69
N GLU A 28 1.63 -6.60 1.96
CA GLU A 28 1.20 -7.05 3.30
C GLU A 28 2.22 -6.77 4.41
N PHE A 29 3.52 -6.89 4.09
CA PHE A 29 4.55 -6.66 5.10
C PHE A 29 4.61 -5.22 5.61
N CYS A 30 4.07 -4.24 4.88
CA CYS A 30 3.95 -2.86 5.35
C CYS A 30 3.11 -2.77 6.63
N HIS A 31 2.22 -3.74 6.88
CA HIS A 31 1.36 -3.76 8.07
C HIS A 31 2.00 -4.48 9.28
N LEU A 32 3.22 -5.01 9.14
CA LEU A 32 3.93 -5.63 10.25
C LEU A 32 4.47 -4.57 11.23
N PRO A 33 4.53 -4.85 12.54
CA PRO A 33 5.17 -3.95 13.50
C PRO A 33 6.68 -3.83 13.24
N PRO A 34 7.35 -2.75 13.67
CA PRO A 34 8.81 -2.68 13.62
C PRO A 34 9.41 -3.79 14.50
N ASP A 35 10.40 -4.51 13.98
CA ASP A 35 11.06 -5.61 14.68
C ASP A 35 12.58 -5.34 14.79
N PRO A 36 13.07 -4.96 15.99
CA PRO A 36 14.49 -4.78 16.22
C PRO A 36 15.33 -6.05 16.02
N GLY A 37 14.72 -7.24 16.12
CA GLY A 37 15.44 -8.50 16.15
C GLY A 37 16.29 -8.68 17.44
N PRO A 38 16.99 -9.82 17.58
CA PRO A 38 17.70 -10.16 18.81
C PRO A 38 19.12 -9.58 18.91
N CYS A 39 19.68 -9.08 17.80
CA CYS A 39 21.00 -8.46 17.81
C CYS A 39 20.96 -7.06 18.47
N LYS A 40 22.13 -6.51 18.84
CA LYS A 40 22.25 -5.28 19.64
C LYS A 40 23.02 -4.16 18.95
N ALA A 41 23.11 -4.18 17.62
CA ALA A 41 23.65 -3.05 16.88
C ALA A 41 22.69 -1.85 16.97
N TYR A 42 23.22 -0.63 16.87
CA TYR A 42 22.42 0.59 16.77
C TYR A 42 22.31 0.97 15.29
N MET A 43 21.24 0.52 14.61
CA MET A 43 21.01 0.84 13.21
C MET A 43 19.68 1.59 13.05
N PRO A 44 19.71 2.93 12.89
CA PRO A 44 18.53 3.69 12.52
C PRO A 44 17.95 3.18 11.20
N ARG A 45 16.66 2.88 11.21
CA ARG A 45 15.89 2.37 10.06
C ARG A 45 14.51 3.01 10.06
N TYR A 46 13.79 2.87 8.97
CA TYR A 46 12.41 3.32 8.81
C TYR A 46 11.48 2.12 8.72
N PHE A 47 10.30 2.22 9.32
CA PHE A 47 9.18 1.30 9.12
C PHE A 47 7.93 2.12 8.77
N TYR A 48 7.00 1.53 8.03
CA TYR A 48 5.70 2.14 7.79
C TYR A 48 4.76 1.87 8.96
N ASN A 49 4.17 2.94 9.50
CA ASN A 49 3.17 2.89 10.55
C ASN A 49 1.78 3.12 9.94
N PRO A 50 0.92 2.08 9.83
CA PRO A 50 -0.41 2.22 9.24
C PRO A 50 -1.35 3.10 10.08
N LYS A 51 -1.07 3.32 11.37
CA LYS A 51 -1.91 4.18 12.22
C LYS A 51 -1.70 5.66 11.93
N SER A 52 -0.47 6.06 11.65
CA SER A 52 -0.13 7.45 11.31
C SER A 52 -0.08 7.70 9.80
N ASN A 53 -0.15 6.63 9.00
CA ASN A 53 0.06 6.60 7.55
C ASN A 53 1.40 7.25 7.14
N LYS A 54 2.47 6.95 7.89
CA LYS A 54 3.80 7.56 7.72
C LYS A 54 4.91 6.54 7.91
N CYS A 55 6.05 6.85 7.32
CA CYS A 55 7.31 6.18 7.64
C CYS A 55 7.94 6.83 8.87
N GLU A 56 8.19 6.02 9.89
CA GLU A 56 8.72 6.42 11.19
C GLU A 56 10.06 5.71 11.46
N GLU A 57 10.92 6.32 12.27
CA GLU A 57 12.22 5.75 12.61
C GLU A 57 12.11 4.70 13.72
N PHE A 58 12.95 3.67 13.66
CA PHE A 58 13.16 2.72 14.74
C PHE A 58 14.62 2.23 14.74
N ILE A 59 15.04 1.60 15.84
CA ILE A 59 16.38 1.01 15.94
C ILE A 59 16.31 -0.48 15.61
N TYR A 60 16.96 -0.86 14.52
CA TYR A 60 17.16 -2.25 14.15
C TYR A 60 18.46 -2.79 14.76
N GLY A 61 18.36 -3.96 15.39
CA GLY A 61 19.45 -4.62 16.08
C GLY A 61 20.51 -5.24 15.16
N GLY A 62 20.27 -5.29 13.85
CA GLY A 62 21.24 -5.73 12.84
C GLY A 62 21.10 -7.19 12.39
N CYS A 63 20.20 -7.98 12.99
CA CYS A 63 19.89 -9.31 12.50
C CYS A 63 18.43 -9.71 12.75
N ARG A 64 17.93 -10.65 11.93
CA ARG A 64 16.52 -11.06 11.91
C ARG A 64 15.61 -9.86 11.66
N GLY A 65 14.46 -9.74 12.32
CA GLY A 65 13.49 -8.70 11.98
C GLY A 65 12.48 -9.17 10.93
N ASN A 66 11.75 -8.21 10.36
CA ASN A 66 10.81 -8.43 9.27
C ASN A 66 11.04 -7.43 8.11
N LYS A 67 10.21 -7.53 7.07
CA LYS A 67 10.35 -6.73 5.84
C LYS A 67 9.89 -5.28 5.96
N ASN A 68 9.19 -4.89 7.03
CA ASN A 68 8.87 -3.50 7.33
C ASN A 68 10.09 -2.78 7.94
N ASN A 69 11.20 -2.79 7.20
CA ASN A 69 12.50 -2.30 7.64
C ASN A 69 13.25 -1.76 6.42
N PHE A 70 13.40 -0.44 6.38
CA PHE A 70 13.96 0.29 5.26
C PHE A 70 15.15 1.12 5.71
N GLU A 71 16.18 1.19 4.88
CA GLU A 71 17.38 2.00 5.17
C GLU A 71 17.12 3.50 5.04
N THR A 72 16.17 3.90 4.20
CA THR A 72 15.88 5.31 3.93
C THR A 72 14.39 5.59 4.05
N PHE A 73 14.04 6.82 4.42
CA PHE A 73 12.66 7.29 4.40
C PHE A 73 12.03 7.12 3.01
N LYS A 74 12.78 7.46 1.93
CA LYS A 74 12.29 7.39 0.55
C LYS A 74 11.88 5.97 0.16
N SER A 75 12.70 4.96 0.48
CA SER A 75 12.38 3.56 0.15
C SER A 75 11.18 3.05 0.95
N CYS A 76 11.05 3.41 2.23
CA CYS A 76 9.82 3.12 2.98
C CYS A 76 8.60 3.78 2.33
N HIS A 77 8.70 5.07 2.04
CA HIS A 77 7.60 5.87 1.54
C HIS A 77 7.09 5.41 0.18
N TYR A 78 8.01 5.15 -0.76
CA TYR A 78 7.67 4.69 -2.10
C TYR A 78 7.10 3.27 -2.12
N THR A 79 7.38 2.46 -1.09
CA THR A 79 6.93 1.06 -1.00
C THR A 79 5.58 0.93 -0.30
N CYS A 80 5.38 1.69 0.78
CA CYS A 80 4.29 1.44 1.73
C CYS A 80 3.34 2.62 1.95
N VAL A 81 3.59 3.79 1.39
CA VAL A 81 2.67 4.93 1.53
C VAL A 81 1.89 5.06 0.24
N GLU A 82 0.56 5.00 0.32
CA GLU A 82 -0.30 5.26 -0.84
C GLU A 82 -0.32 6.74 -1.19
N LYS A 83 -0.20 7.06 -2.48
CA LYS A 83 -0.41 8.42 -2.97
C LYS A 83 -1.91 8.65 -3.22
N PRO A 84 -2.56 9.65 -2.57
CA PRO A 84 -4.00 9.87 -2.72
C PRO A 84 -4.43 10.13 -4.16
N GLY A 85 -5.68 9.76 -4.48
CA GLY A 85 -6.31 9.94 -5.78
C GLY A 85 -6.51 8.63 -6.54
N THR A 86 -7.18 8.69 -7.69
CA THR A 86 -7.45 7.55 -8.56
C THR A 86 -7.08 7.89 -10.00
N CYS A 87 -6.72 6.90 -10.81
CA CYS A 87 -6.49 7.15 -12.22
C CYS A 87 -7.80 7.47 -12.95
N PRO A 88 -7.84 8.53 -13.80
CA PRO A 88 -9.03 8.81 -14.60
C PRO A 88 -9.29 7.68 -15.60
N LYS A 89 -10.55 7.33 -15.81
CA LYS A 89 -10.92 6.29 -16.78
C LYS A 89 -10.81 6.85 -18.20
N THR A 90 -10.04 6.21 -19.07
CA THR A 90 -9.96 6.55 -20.50
C THR A 90 -10.97 5.73 -21.31
N SER A 91 -11.42 6.26 -22.46
CA SER A 91 -12.25 5.50 -23.41
C SER A 91 -11.45 4.37 -24.08
N PRO A 92 -12.04 3.20 -24.34
CA PRO A 92 -11.34 2.02 -24.86
C PRO A 92 -10.73 2.16 -26.28
N GLU A 93 -11.11 3.20 -27.03
CA GLU A 93 -10.77 3.33 -28.46
C GLU A 93 -9.38 3.94 -28.72
N LEU A 94 -8.63 4.30 -27.68
CA LEU A 94 -7.32 4.94 -27.86
C LEU A 94 -6.19 3.89 -27.94
N MET A 95 -5.93 3.39 -29.14
CA MET A 95 -4.64 2.73 -29.43
C MET A 95 -3.52 3.74 -29.20
N THR A 96 -2.77 3.57 -28.12
CA THR A 96 -1.67 4.47 -27.77
C THR A 96 -0.33 3.77 -27.84
N ILE A 97 0.70 4.52 -28.23
CA ILE A 97 2.11 4.16 -28.11
C ILE A 97 2.40 3.69 -26.67
N CYS A 98 3.21 2.64 -26.54
CA CYS A 98 3.67 2.10 -25.26
C CYS A 98 4.72 3.00 -24.59
N LEU A 99 4.36 4.27 -24.41
CA LEU A 99 5.17 5.22 -23.66
C LEU A 99 5.06 4.86 -22.17
N VAL A 100 6.19 4.59 -21.53
CA VAL A 100 6.32 4.37 -20.10
C VAL A 100 7.14 5.53 -19.52
N SER A 101 6.50 6.44 -18.79
CA SER A 101 7.15 7.62 -18.20
C SER A 101 7.24 7.61 -16.68
N CYS A 102 6.69 6.60 -16.02
CA CYS A 102 6.76 6.41 -14.58
C CYS A 102 6.65 4.92 -14.24
N GLY A 103 7.22 4.51 -13.10
CA GLY A 103 7.06 3.19 -12.50
C GLY A 103 6.20 3.19 -11.23
N SER A 104 6.03 4.35 -10.59
CA SER A 104 5.27 4.49 -9.34
C SER A 104 4.61 5.87 -9.22
N ASP A 105 3.54 5.96 -8.43
CA ASP A 105 2.84 7.23 -8.16
C ASP A 105 3.76 8.32 -7.59
N TRP A 106 4.79 7.91 -6.83
CA TRP A 106 5.74 8.81 -6.19
C TRP A 106 6.84 9.33 -7.13
N GLU A 107 6.95 8.81 -8.35
CA GLU A 107 7.76 9.42 -9.41
C GLU A 107 7.04 10.57 -10.09
N CYS A 108 5.71 10.60 -10.01
CA CYS A 108 4.91 11.64 -10.64
C CYS A 108 4.89 12.93 -9.81
N PRO A 109 4.90 14.10 -10.48
CA PRO A 109 4.89 15.39 -9.80
C PRO A 109 3.57 15.60 -9.02
N GLU A 110 3.65 16.41 -7.97
CA GLU A 110 2.49 16.87 -7.21
C GLU A 110 1.56 15.73 -6.79
N LYS A 111 0.28 15.78 -7.20
CA LYS A 111 -0.76 14.79 -6.93
C LYS A 111 -0.97 13.82 -8.09
N ALA A 112 -0.22 13.94 -9.18
CA ALA A 112 -0.36 13.05 -10.33
C ALA A 112 -0.04 11.61 -9.94
N LYS A 113 -0.76 10.66 -10.54
CA LYS A 113 -0.59 9.23 -10.33
C LYS A 113 0.00 8.57 -11.57
N CYS A 114 0.73 7.49 -11.38
CA CYS A 114 1.30 6.70 -12.45
C CYS A 114 0.25 5.72 -12.98
N CYS A 115 -0.43 6.13 -14.03
CA CYS A 115 -1.61 5.45 -14.54
C CYS A 115 -1.29 4.60 -15.76
N SER A 116 -1.83 3.37 -15.75
CA SER A 116 -1.76 2.44 -16.87
C SER A 116 -3.05 2.49 -17.69
N TYR A 117 -2.90 2.82 -18.98
CA TYR A 117 -3.96 2.79 -19.99
C TYR A 117 -3.56 1.80 -21.09
N GLY A 118 -3.64 0.51 -20.77
CA GLY A 118 -3.02 -0.54 -21.58
C GLY A 118 -1.50 -0.51 -21.45
N CYS A 119 -0.77 -0.51 -22.56
CA CYS A 119 0.70 -0.45 -22.53
C CYS A 119 1.28 0.95 -22.28
N ARG A 120 0.45 2.01 -22.34
CA ARG A 120 0.85 3.37 -22.02
C ARG A 120 0.81 3.56 -20.51
N VAL A 121 1.92 3.98 -19.92
CA VAL A 121 2.07 4.27 -18.49
C VAL A 121 2.57 5.71 -18.35
N LEU A 122 1.74 6.60 -17.78
CA LEU A 122 2.11 7.99 -17.60
C LEU A 122 1.57 8.61 -16.32
N CYS A 123 2.18 9.73 -15.94
CA CYS A 123 1.64 10.60 -14.91
C CYS A 123 0.36 11.28 -15.38
N ALA A 124 -0.75 11.00 -14.72
CA ALA A 124 -2.04 11.64 -14.96
C ALA A 124 -2.57 12.26 -13.66
N ASN A 125 -3.21 13.42 -13.76
CA ASN A 125 -3.86 14.03 -12.61
C ASN A 125 -5.09 13.20 -12.19
N PRO A 126 -5.32 13.00 -10.87
CA PRO A 126 -6.49 12.29 -10.37
C PRO A 126 -7.82 12.91 -10.77
#